data_AF-R7IQQ0-F1
#
_entry.id   AF-R7IQQ0-F1
#
_cell.length_a   1.000
_cell.length_b   1.000
_cell.length_c   1.000
_cell.angle_alpha   90.00
_cell.angle_beta   90.00
_cell.angle_gamma   90.00
#
_symmetry.space_group_name_H-M   'P 1'
#
loop_
_entity.id
_entity.type
_entity.pdbx_description
1 polymer ?
#
loop_
_entity_poly.entity_id
_entity_poly.type
_entity_poly.pdbx_seq_one_letter_code
_entity_poly.pdbx_strand_id
1 'polypeptide(L)'
;MKSIIYRYSRRFFLTSEITRRIESRIFILYPSTRYSVINRTAEYLIKIYILAGIVTTGLFLYADFSLYYATISALVVYAVVNSRVYGELDKLEIRLLMQFEKFITDVKFRFQFDGMLEEALQDAINYAEYEMSLQGEKILECLQNYYRKENEDYTEIAPNQFFLSFYSICLMNRQYGDKKESGQSIFVRNLGYLKEEVNIELLKRRKMNHEFMGLTALTILPVFAIKPIEHWALHYMPEMENRYCGTQGMMATVLLMIFTIAVYKLISVLKRMNHSEKYKNKWVEQWSQSDRINRFICLYLAHRKKSAEKLNRLVRETGYAYNLDRICL
;
A
#
# COMPACT_ATOMS: atom_id res chain seq x y z
N MET A 1 -11.16 14.18 -22.27
CA MET A 1 -11.84 12.96 -21.77
C MET A 1 -11.35 12.54 -20.37
N LYS A 2 -10.04 12.31 -20.16
CA LYS A 2 -9.47 11.92 -18.84
C LYS A 2 -9.82 12.89 -17.69
N SER A 3 -9.76 14.21 -17.93
CA SER A 3 -10.14 15.25 -16.96
C SER A 3 -11.64 15.27 -16.59
N ILE A 4 -12.51 14.79 -17.49
CA ILE A 4 -13.96 14.73 -17.28
C ILE A 4 -14.30 13.55 -16.37
N ILE A 5 -13.68 12.38 -16.62
CA ILE A 5 -13.85 11.17 -15.83
C ILE A 5 -13.41 11.40 -14.38
N TYR A 6 -12.26 12.05 -14.19
CA TYR A 6 -11.79 12.43 -12.86
C TYR A 6 -12.78 13.35 -12.13
N ARG A 7 -13.28 14.40 -12.81
CA ARG A 7 -14.23 15.36 -12.23
C ARG A 7 -15.54 14.68 -11.83
N TYR A 8 -16.05 13.76 -12.66
CA TYR A 8 -17.26 13.01 -12.36
C TYR A 8 -17.05 12.04 -11.19
N SER A 9 -15.97 11.27 -11.22
CA SER A 9 -15.62 10.31 -10.17
C SER A 9 -15.45 10.96 -8.79
N ARG A 10 -14.89 12.18 -8.76
CA ARG A 10 -14.71 12.94 -7.52
C ARG A 10 -16.03 13.49 -6.94
N ARG A 11 -17.07 13.69 -7.77
CA ARG A 11 -18.38 14.20 -7.33
C ARG A 11 -19.31 13.11 -6.79
N PHE A 12 -19.15 11.88 -7.25
CA PHE A 12 -20.07 10.79 -6.90
C PHE A 12 -19.67 10.12 -5.56
N PHE A 13 -20.64 9.89 -4.67
CA PHE A 13 -20.37 9.53 -3.27
C PHE A 13 -19.57 8.22 -3.11
N LEU A 14 -19.88 7.18 -3.90
CA LEU A 14 -19.17 5.88 -3.82
C LEU A 14 -17.75 5.91 -4.40
N THR A 15 -17.53 6.70 -5.46
CA THR A 15 -16.24 6.74 -6.18
C THR A 15 -15.32 7.84 -5.66
N SER A 16 -15.86 8.83 -4.95
CA SER A 16 -15.10 9.97 -4.41
C SER A 16 -14.01 9.50 -3.44
N GLU A 17 -14.32 8.57 -2.54
CA GLU A 17 -13.36 8.02 -1.59
C GLU A 17 -12.23 7.25 -2.29
N ILE A 18 -12.59 6.41 -3.26
CA ILE A 18 -11.61 5.66 -4.08
C ILE A 18 -10.70 6.65 -4.85
N THR A 19 -11.29 7.68 -5.44
CA THR A 19 -10.56 8.70 -6.20
C THR A 19 -9.58 9.46 -5.33
N ARG A 20 -10.04 9.93 -4.16
CA ARG A 20 -9.18 10.67 -3.20
C ARG A 20 -8.03 9.81 -2.71
N ARG A 21 -8.27 8.52 -2.48
CA ARG A 21 -7.23 7.57 -2.07
C ARG A 21 -6.18 7.36 -3.16
N ILE A 22 -6.60 7.12 -4.40
CA ILE A 22 -5.68 6.96 -5.54
C ILE A 22 -4.90 8.26 -5.77
N GLU A 23 -5.58 9.40 -5.79
CA GLU A 23 -4.96 10.71 -5.97
C GLU A 23 -3.92 10.98 -4.89
N SER A 24 -4.28 10.80 -3.61
CA SER A 24 -3.36 11.04 -2.49
C SER A 24 -2.12 10.15 -2.57
N ARG A 25 -2.29 8.87 -2.89
CA ARG A 25 -1.15 7.94 -3.02
C ARG A 25 -0.30 8.25 -4.26
N ILE A 26 -0.90 8.58 -5.40
CA ILE A 26 -0.14 8.99 -6.59
C ILE A 26 0.59 10.31 -6.33
N PHE A 27 -0.02 11.27 -5.66
CA PHE A 27 0.62 12.55 -5.34
C PHE A 27 1.89 12.35 -4.50
N ILE A 28 1.84 11.47 -3.49
CA ILE A 28 3.00 11.14 -2.64
C ILE A 28 4.08 10.38 -3.43
N LEU A 29 3.68 9.41 -4.27
CA LEU A 29 4.62 8.62 -5.06
C LEU A 29 5.22 9.40 -6.26
N TYR A 30 4.54 10.44 -6.73
CA TYR A 30 4.87 11.24 -7.91
C TYR A 30 4.70 12.74 -7.60
N PRO A 31 5.71 13.39 -7.00
CA PRO A 31 5.69 14.81 -6.64
C PRO A 31 5.83 15.67 -7.90
N SER A 32 4.84 15.60 -8.78
CA SER A 32 4.79 16.27 -10.08
C SER A 32 3.67 17.32 -10.09
N THR A 33 3.52 18.00 -11.23
CA THR A 33 2.45 18.97 -11.41
C THR A 33 1.07 18.36 -11.16
N ARG A 34 0.15 19.14 -10.57
CA ARG A 34 -1.23 18.70 -10.29
C ARG A 34 -1.92 18.12 -11.52
N TYR A 35 -1.64 18.66 -12.70
CA TYR A 35 -2.18 18.17 -13.97
C TYR A 35 -1.74 16.73 -14.28
N SER A 36 -0.46 16.42 -14.10
CA SER A 36 0.09 15.08 -14.33
C SER A 36 -0.54 14.06 -13.37
N VAL A 37 -0.65 14.41 -12.09
CA VAL A 37 -1.29 13.57 -11.06
C VAL A 37 -2.74 13.26 -11.45
N ILE A 38 -3.54 14.29 -11.80
CA ILE A 38 -4.93 14.11 -12.23
C ILE A 38 -5.04 13.19 -13.45
N ASN A 39 -4.18 13.41 -14.45
CA ASN A 39 -4.20 12.61 -15.67
C ASN A 39 -3.88 11.13 -15.40
N ARG A 40 -2.88 10.87 -14.54
CA ARG A 40 -2.48 9.52 -14.15
C ARG A 40 -3.55 8.85 -13.28
N THR A 41 -4.14 9.58 -12.32
CA THR A 41 -5.31 9.12 -11.55
C THR A 41 -6.46 8.73 -12.49
N ALA A 42 -6.75 9.54 -13.51
CA ALA A 42 -7.81 9.23 -14.46
C ALA A 42 -7.54 7.95 -15.28
N GLU A 43 -6.28 7.69 -15.67
CA GLU A 43 -5.92 6.44 -16.35
C GLU A 43 -6.17 5.20 -15.48
N TYR A 44 -5.85 5.26 -14.19
CA TYR A 44 -6.17 4.19 -13.25
C TYR A 44 -7.67 4.00 -13.07
N LEU A 45 -8.42 5.09 -12.92
CA LEU A 45 -9.87 5.04 -12.81
C LEU A 45 -10.52 4.40 -14.05
N ILE A 46 -10.05 4.73 -15.26
CA ILE A 46 -10.54 4.11 -16.50
C ILE A 46 -10.32 2.60 -16.48
N LYS A 47 -9.12 2.12 -16.13
CA LYS A 47 -8.84 0.67 -16.03
C LYS A 47 -9.74 -0.02 -15.01
N ILE A 48 -9.99 0.63 -13.87
CA ILE A 48 -10.88 0.13 -12.82
C ILE A 48 -12.33 0.08 -13.32
N TYR A 49 -12.81 1.09 -14.04
CA TYR A 49 -14.16 1.11 -14.59
C TYR A 49 -14.38 0.08 -15.70
N ILE A 50 -13.39 -0.13 -16.57
CA ILE A 50 -13.44 -1.21 -17.57
C ILE A 50 -13.58 -2.56 -16.86
N LEU A 51 -12.79 -2.80 -15.82
CA LEU A 51 -12.89 -4.03 -15.04
C LEU A 51 -14.25 -4.16 -14.35
N ALA A 52 -14.76 -3.09 -13.74
CA ALA A 52 -16.07 -3.08 -13.11
C ALA A 52 -17.16 -3.42 -14.14
N GLY A 53 -17.07 -2.86 -15.35
CA GLY A 53 -17.98 -3.17 -16.45
C GLY A 53 -17.93 -4.64 -16.88
N ILE A 54 -16.73 -5.22 -17.01
CA ILE A 54 -16.56 -6.64 -17.36
C ILE A 54 -17.16 -7.55 -16.29
N VAL A 55 -16.86 -7.29 -15.01
CA VAL A 55 -17.38 -8.07 -13.87
C VAL A 55 -18.90 -7.96 -13.80
N THR A 56 -19.44 -6.76 -13.96
CA THR A 56 -20.89 -6.52 -13.97
C THR A 56 -21.55 -7.28 -15.12
N THR A 57 -21.04 -7.12 -16.33
CA THR A 57 -21.55 -7.83 -17.52
C THR A 57 -21.52 -9.35 -17.32
N GLY A 58 -20.40 -9.90 -16.83
CA GLY A 58 -20.26 -11.33 -16.57
C GLY A 58 -21.25 -11.87 -15.52
N LEU A 59 -21.57 -11.09 -14.49
CA LEU A 59 -22.56 -11.48 -13.48
C LEU A 59 -23.99 -11.43 -14.03
N PHE A 60 -24.30 -10.47 -14.91
CA PHE A 60 -25.64 -10.31 -15.50
C PHE A 60 -25.91 -11.24 -16.70
N LEU A 61 -24.90 -11.92 -17.26
CA LEU A 61 -25.11 -12.88 -18.37
C LEU A 61 -25.99 -14.09 -17.97
N TYR A 62 -25.94 -14.49 -16.70
CA TYR A 62 -26.62 -15.69 -16.20
C TYR A 62 -27.69 -15.39 -15.13
N ALA A 63 -27.90 -14.10 -14.81
CA ALA A 63 -28.77 -13.67 -13.73
C ALA A 63 -29.95 -12.85 -14.27
N ASP A 64 -31.14 -13.11 -13.74
CA ASP A 64 -32.30 -12.28 -14.01
C ASP A 64 -32.15 -10.88 -13.40
N PHE A 65 -32.80 -9.89 -14.03
CA PHE A 65 -32.88 -8.52 -13.52
C PHE A 65 -33.82 -8.45 -12.31
N SER A 66 -33.36 -8.97 -11.17
CA SER A 66 -34.01 -8.79 -9.87
C SER A 66 -33.22 -7.81 -9.01
N LEU A 67 -33.93 -7.05 -8.16
CA LEU A 67 -33.30 -6.13 -7.20
C LEU A 67 -32.33 -6.85 -6.26
N TYR A 68 -32.65 -8.10 -5.90
CA TYR A 68 -31.79 -8.95 -5.08
C TYR A 68 -30.43 -9.21 -5.76
N TYR A 69 -30.42 -9.65 -7.03
CA TYR A 69 -29.16 -9.88 -7.74
C TYR A 69 -28.42 -8.58 -8.07
N ALA A 70 -29.14 -7.48 -8.31
CA ALA A 70 -28.54 -6.17 -8.50
C ALA A 70 -27.76 -5.69 -7.25
N THR A 71 -28.31 -5.90 -6.06
CA THR A 71 -27.62 -5.52 -4.80
C THR A 71 -26.41 -6.40 -4.51
N ILE A 72 -26.51 -7.71 -4.74
CA ILE A 72 -25.40 -8.65 -4.55
C ILE A 72 -24.27 -8.36 -5.54
N SER A 73 -24.59 -8.22 -6.82
CA SER A 73 -23.61 -7.91 -7.85
C SER A 73 -22.91 -6.58 -7.58
N ALA A 74 -23.63 -5.54 -7.15
CA ALA A 74 -23.04 -4.25 -6.77
C ALA A 74 -22.00 -4.38 -5.64
N LEU A 75 -22.27 -5.18 -4.61
CA LEU A 75 -21.35 -5.39 -3.49
C LEU A 75 -20.10 -6.18 -3.94
N VAL A 76 -20.27 -7.20 -4.78
CA VAL A 76 -19.15 -7.97 -5.35
C VAL A 76 -18.27 -7.07 -6.22
N VAL A 77 -18.88 -6.28 -7.10
CA VAL A 77 -18.17 -5.30 -7.94
C VAL A 77 -17.39 -4.33 -7.05
N TYR A 78 -18.01 -3.80 -6.00
CA TYR A 78 -17.33 -2.91 -5.05
C TYR A 78 -16.12 -3.59 -4.39
N ALA A 79 -16.26 -4.83 -3.92
CA ALA A 79 -15.16 -5.58 -3.31
C ALA A 79 -14.01 -5.84 -4.29
N VAL A 80 -14.33 -6.26 -5.52
CA VAL A 80 -13.34 -6.51 -6.58
C VAL A 80 -12.62 -5.21 -6.98
N VAL A 81 -13.37 -4.13 -7.17
CA VAL A 81 -12.80 -2.81 -7.49
C VAL A 81 -11.86 -2.37 -6.39
N ASN A 82 -12.27 -2.43 -5.13
CA ASN A 82 -11.42 -2.04 -4.00
C ASN A 82 -10.14 -2.88 -3.94
N SER A 83 -10.25 -4.20 -4.14
CA SER A 83 -9.08 -5.11 -4.25
C SER A 83 -8.08 -4.65 -5.29
N ARG A 84 -8.59 -4.28 -6.46
CA ARG A 84 -7.79 -3.96 -7.64
C ARG A 84 -7.14 -2.60 -7.52
N VAL A 85 -7.83 -1.63 -6.92
CA VAL A 85 -7.25 -0.34 -6.52
C VAL A 85 -6.00 -0.57 -5.67
N TYR A 86 -6.12 -1.36 -4.61
CA TYR A 86 -4.98 -1.66 -3.74
C TYR A 86 -3.85 -2.37 -4.50
N GLY A 87 -4.17 -3.39 -5.29
CA GLY A 87 -3.16 -4.12 -6.05
C GLY A 87 -2.40 -3.24 -7.05
N GLU A 88 -3.06 -2.27 -7.69
CA GLU A 88 -2.39 -1.32 -8.60
C GLU A 88 -1.53 -0.31 -7.84
N LEU A 89 -1.97 0.18 -6.68
CA LEU A 89 -1.16 1.06 -5.83
C LEU A 89 0.09 0.33 -5.29
N ASP A 90 -0.04 -0.92 -4.86
CA ASP A 90 1.08 -1.74 -4.39
C ASP A 90 2.12 -1.94 -5.51
N LYS A 91 1.67 -2.17 -6.75
CA LYS A 91 2.56 -2.30 -7.91
C LYS A 91 3.32 -1.02 -8.19
N LEU A 92 2.68 0.13 -8.04
CA LEU A 92 3.34 1.43 -8.21
C LEU A 92 4.44 1.64 -7.17
N GLU A 93 4.15 1.35 -5.91
CA GLU A 93 5.12 1.47 -4.83
C GLU A 93 6.29 0.50 -5.02
N ILE A 94 6.03 -0.76 -5.40
CA ILE A 94 7.08 -1.73 -5.71
C ILE A 94 7.94 -1.25 -6.88
N ARG A 95 7.33 -0.69 -7.93
CA ARG A 95 8.08 -0.13 -9.07
C ARG A 95 8.99 1.01 -8.61
N LEU A 96 8.46 1.96 -7.87
CA LEU A 96 9.25 3.08 -7.35
C LEU A 96 10.40 2.58 -6.45
N LEU A 97 10.14 1.58 -5.60
CA LEU A 97 11.15 1.00 -4.72
C LEU A 97 12.26 0.25 -5.50
N MET A 98 11.92 -0.40 -6.62
CA MET A 98 12.91 -1.01 -7.53
C MET A 98 13.78 0.06 -8.23
N GLN A 99 13.18 1.17 -8.65
CA GLN A 99 13.93 2.28 -9.25
C GLN A 99 14.84 2.96 -8.22
N PHE A 100 14.35 3.10 -6.98
CA PHE A 100 15.09 3.64 -5.86
C PHE A 100 16.33 2.81 -5.49
N GLU A 101 16.24 1.48 -5.55
CA GLU A 101 17.39 0.59 -5.34
C GLU A 101 18.53 0.85 -6.33
N LYS A 102 18.19 1.03 -7.61
CA LYS A 102 19.14 1.42 -8.65
C LYS A 102 19.69 2.81 -8.39
N PHE A 103 18.83 3.77 -8.07
CA PHE A 103 19.22 5.14 -7.76
C PHE A 103 20.22 5.23 -6.61
N ILE A 104 20.01 4.50 -5.51
CA ILE A 104 20.99 4.44 -4.41
C ILE A 104 22.35 3.91 -4.91
N THR A 105 22.33 2.93 -5.81
CA THR A 105 23.55 2.36 -6.40
C THR A 105 24.31 3.40 -7.21
N ASP A 106 23.59 4.18 -8.02
CA ASP A 106 24.19 5.22 -8.87
C ASP A 106 24.74 6.38 -8.03
N VAL A 107 23.99 6.85 -7.03
CA VAL A 107 24.47 7.89 -6.09
C VAL A 107 25.71 7.41 -5.36
N LYS A 108 25.70 6.17 -4.85
CA LYS A 108 26.84 5.57 -4.17
C LYS A 108 28.06 5.50 -5.08
N PHE A 109 27.90 5.01 -6.32
CA PHE A 109 28.98 4.90 -7.29
C PHE A 109 29.59 6.26 -7.57
N ARG A 110 28.78 7.26 -7.95
CA ARG A 110 29.26 8.62 -8.28
C ARG A 110 29.93 9.31 -7.10
N PHE A 111 29.35 9.18 -5.91
CA PHE A 111 29.96 9.73 -4.70
C PHE A 111 31.33 9.12 -4.40
N GLN A 112 31.56 7.84 -4.72
CA GLN A 112 32.88 7.23 -4.54
C GLN A 112 33.97 7.82 -5.44
N PHE A 113 33.62 8.42 -6.58
CA PHE A 113 34.58 9.06 -7.48
C PHE A 113 34.88 10.50 -7.03
N ASP A 114 33.85 11.33 -6.92
CA ASP A 114 34.04 12.79 -6.78
C ASP A 114 33.86 13.29 -5.34
N GLY A 115 33.29 12.47 -4.45
CA GLY A 115 33.04 12.82 -3.04
C GLY A 115 32.00 13.93 -2.84
N MET A 116 31.42 14.45 -3.92
CA MET A 116 30.47 15.55 -3.91
C MET A 116 29.02 15.03 -3.96
N LEU A 117 28.29 15.22 -2.86
CA LEU A 117 26.92 14.74 -2.71
C LEU A 117 25.96 15.36 -3.74
N GLU A 118 26.01 16.67 -3.91
CA GLU A 118 25.06 17.37 -4.80
C GLU A 118 25.25 16.94 -6.26
N GLU A 119 26.49 16.83 -6.72
CA GLU A 119 26.80 16.36 -8.07
C GLU A 119 26.39 14.89 -8.26
N ALA A 120 26.72 14.02 -7.29
CA ALA A 120 26.32 12.62 -7.33
C ALA A 120 24.79 12.44 -7.39
N LEU A 121 24.03 13.26 -6.66
CA LEU A 121 22.57 13.28 -6.72
C LEU A 121 22.05 13.80 -8.05
N GLN A 122 22.55 14.94 -8.52
CA GLN A 122 22.11 15.57 -9.77
C GLN A 122 22.35 14.64 -10.96
N ASP A 123 23.51 14.01 -11.00
CA ASP A 123 23.82 13.01 -12.01
C ASP A 123 22.91 11.79 -11.89
N ALA A 124 22.74 11.21 -10.69
CA ALA A 124 21.87 10.05 -10.53
C ALA A 124 20.42 10.36 -10.95
N ILE A 125 19.94 11.58 -10.74
CA ILE A 125 18.63 12.05 -11.21
C ILE A 125 18.54 12.02 -12.74
N ASN A 126 19.59 12.48 -13.44
CA ASN A 126 19.62 12.53 -14.90
C ASN A 126 19.53 11.13 -15.55
N TYR A 127 20.04 10.10 -14.89
CA TYR A 127 20.00 8.71 -15.36
C TYR A 127 18.85 7.89 -14.76
N ALA A 128 18.09 8.44 -13.81
CA ALA A 128 17.01 7.75 -13.15
C ALA A 128 15.79 7.56 -14.08
N GLU A 129 15.03 6.50 -13.83
CA GLU A 129 13.70 6.33 -14.42
C GLU A 129 12.78 7.49 -13.96
N TYR A 130 11.83 7.89 -14.82
CA TYR A 130 11.03 9.11 -14.67
C TYR A 130 10.40 9.31 -13.28
N GLU A 131 9.88 8.26 -12.65
CA GLU A 131 9.27 8.40 -11.32
C GLU A 131 10.29 8.69 -10.23
N MET A 132 11.45 8.04 -10.31
CA MET A 132 12.54 8.23 -9.38
C MET A 132 13.28 9.54 -9.65
N SER A 133 13.37 10.01 -10.89
CA SER A 133 13.96 11.32 -11.19
C SER A 133 13.16 12.44 -10.52
N LEU A 134 11.83 12.41 -10.57
CA LEU A 134 10.96 13.37 -9.87
C LEU A 134 11.15 13.35 -8.35
N GLN A 135 11.26 12.16 -7.75
CA GLN A 135 11.54 12.04 -6.32
C GLN A 135 12.95 12.53 -5.97
N GLY A 136 13.94 12.24 -6.81
CA GLY A 136 15.30 12.70 -6.65
C GLY A 136 15.43 14.23 -6.75
N GLU A 137 14.74 14.85 -7.71
CA GLU A 137 14.62 16.32 -7.82
C GLU A 137 14.03 16.91 -6.54
N LYS A 138 12.96 16.30 -6.01
CA LYS A 138 12.33 16.76 -4.76
C LYS A 138 13.27 16.61 -3.56
N ILE A 139 14.00 15.51 -3.47
CA ILE A 139 15.04 15.29 -2.44
C ILE A 139 16.11 16.37 -2.53
N LEU A 140 16.64 16.63 -3.73
CA LEU A 140 17.69 17.63 -3.94
C LEU A 140 17.20 19.05 -3.60
N GLU A 141 15.98 19.40 -4.02
CA GLU A 141 15.34 20.67 -3.70
C GLU A 141 15.21 20.86 -2.18
N CYS A 142 14.72 19.86 -1.44
CA CYS A 142 14.59 19.91 0.01
C CYS A 142 15.95 20.01 0.72
N LEU A 143 16.97 19.28 0.24
CA LEU A 143 18.33 19.37 0.78
C LEU A 143 18.92 20.77 0.60
N GLN A 144 18.75 21.38 -0.58
CA GLN A 144 19.22 22.73 -0.87
C GLN A 144 18.50 23.79 -0.02
N ASN A 145 17.20 23.60 0.20
CA ASN A 145 16.35 24.53 0.93
C ASN A 145 16.28 24.32 2.45
N TYR A 146 17.00 23.34 3.01
CA TYR A 146 16.89 22.91 4.41
C TYR A 146 16.93 24.06 5.45
N TYR A 147 17.71 25.11 5.21
CA TYR A 147 17.84 26.24 6.13
C TYR A 147 16.71 27.28 6.03
N ARG A 148 15.85 27.21 5.00
CA ARG A 148 14.70 28.10 4.83
C ARG A 148 13.49 27.51 5.55
N LYS A 149 13.15 28.06 6.72
CA LYS A 149 12.02 27.63 7.57
C LYS A 149 10.64 27.57 6.89
N GLU A 150 10.49 28.19 5.72
CA GLU A 150 9.21 28.26 4.99
C GLU A 150 8.96 27.06 4.04
N ASN A 151 9.93 26.18 3.84
CA ASN A 151 9.80 25.06 2.91
C ASN A 151 9.40 23.76 3.61
N GLU A 152 8.57 22.96 2.93
CA GLU A 152 8.19 21.61 3.36
C GLU A 152 9.45 20.73 3.47
N ASP A 153 9.72 20.21 4.67
CA ASP A 153 10.80 19.24 4.87
C ASP A 153 10.41 17.93 4.20
N TYR A 154 11.36 17.30 3.51
CA TYR A 154 11.15 16.01 2.86
C TYR A 154 10.69 14.94 3.86
N THR A 155 11.00 15.13 5.14
CA THR A 155 10.55 14.25 6.23
C THR A 155 9.03 14.15 6.37
N GLU A 156 8.28 15.17 5.94
CA GLU A 156 6.82 15.21 6.00
C GLU A 156 6.15 14.59 4.77
N ILE A 157 6.84 14.62 3.62
CA ILE A 157 6.29 14.22 2.31
C ILE A 157 6.87 12.90 1.78
N ALA A 158 7.86 12.32 2.45
CA ALA A 158 8.52 11.09 2.01
C ALA A 158 7.52 9.93 1.77
N PRO A 159 7.64 9.20 0.65
CA PRO A 159 6.66 8.18 0.29
C PRO A 159 6.69 6.93 1.19
N ASN A 160 7.85 6.61 1.77
CA ASN A 160 8.02 5.54 2.74
C ASN A 160 9.29 5.77 3.57
N GLN A 161 9.55 4.89 4.54
CA GLN A 161 10.70 5.00 5.45
C GLN A 161 12.05 4.94 4.72
N PHE A 162 12.17 4.22 3.60
CA PHE A 162 13.45 4.07 2.92
C PHE A 162 13.88 5.37 2.25
N PHE A 163 12.93 6.09 1.65
CA PHE A 163 13.16 7.43 1.13
C PHE A 163 13.50 8.43 2.24
N LEU A 164 12.83 8.32 3.40
CA LEU A 164 13.16 9.13 4.58
C LEU A 164 14.58 8.85 5.08
N SER A 165 14.98 7.57 5.19
CA SER A 165 16.31 7.15 5.60
C SER A 165 17.38 7.66 4.63
N PHE A 166 17.15 7.55 3.33
CA PHE A 166 18.06 8.09 2.32
C PHE A 166 18.23 9.60 2.43
N TYR A 167 17.12 10.33 2.54
CA TYR A 167 17.16 11.79 2.75
C TYR A 167 17.93 12.15 4.02
N SER A 168 17.72 11.40 5.10
CA SER A 168 18.42 11.59 6.37
C SER A 168 19.92 11.34 6.24
N ILE A 169 20.34 10.29 5.54
CA ILE A 169 21.75 9.99 5.25
C ILE A 169 22.38 11.13 4.42
N CYS A 170 21.68 11.62 3.39
CA CYS A 170 22.14 12.73 2.55
C CYS A 170 22.24 14.04 3.35
N LEU A 171 21.25 14.33 4.18
CA LEU A 171 21.23 15.52 5.04
C LEU A 171 22.38 15.51 6.04
N MET A 172 22.64 14.37 6.68
CA MET A 172 23.78 14.21 7.59
C MET A 172 25.11 14.44 6.88
N ASN A 173 25.28 13.89 5.68
CA ASN A 173 26.49 14.10 4.88
C ASN A 173 26.64 15.57 4.45
N ARG A 174 25.56 16.24 4.05
CA ARG A 174 25.56 17.67 3.72
C ARG A 174 25.95 18.54 4.93
N GLN A 175 25.41 18.24 6.11
CA GLN A 175 25.62 19.05 7.32
C GLN A 175 27.01 18.86 7.94
N TYR A 176 27.51 17.63 7.94
CA TYR A 176 28.71 17.25 8.69
C TYR A 176 29.87 16.77 7.81
N GLY A 177 29.67 16.70 6.49
CA GLY A 177 30.58 16.05 5.56
C GLY A 177 30.56 14.53 5.68
N ASP A 178 31.33 13.87 4.80
CA ASP A 178 31.59 12.44 4.92
C ASP A 178 32.68 12.17 5.96
N LYS A 179 32.40 11.25 6.88
CA LYS A 179 33.38 10.77 7.85
C LYS A 179 33.96 9.45 7.35
N LYS A 180 35.24 9.24 7.57
CA LYS A 180 35.91 7.96 7.27
C LYS A 180 36.14 7.17 8.55
N GLU A 181 35.68 5.93 8.57
CA GLU A 181 35.95 4.97 9.65
C GLU A 181 36.73 3.80 9.05
N SER A 182 37.91 3.49 9.61
CA SER A 182 38.80 2.44 9.09
C SER A 182 39.11 2.58 7.59
N GLY A 183 39.24 3.82 7.10
CA GLY A 183 39.52 4.13 5.69
C GLY A 183 38.30 4.06 4.75
N GLN A 184 37.12 3.66 5.24
CA GLN A 184 35.89 3.60 4.45
C GLN A 184 34.97 4.80 4.71
N SER A 185 34.35 5.33 3.66
CA SER A 185 33.32 6.37 3.73
C SER A 185 32.09 5.85 4.48
N ILE A 186 31.71 6.54 5.55
CA ILE A 186 30.51 6.20 6.33
C ILE A 186 29.25 6.42 5.47
N PHE A 187 29.23 7.46 4.64
CA PHE A 187 28.11 7.70 3.72
C PHE A 187 27.90 6.54 2.75
N VAL A 188 28.97 6.11 2.06
CA VAL A 188 28.95 5.00 1.11
C VAL A 188 28.53 3.69 1.79
N ARG A 189 28.99 3.46 3.02
CA ARG A 189 28.60 2.30 3.83
C ARG A 189 27.12 2.34 4.19
N ASN A 190 26.61 3.48 4.65
CA ASN A 190 25.20 3.64 5.01
C ASN A 190 24.26 3.50 3.80
N LEU A 191 24.66 4.02 2.63
CA LEU A 191 23.93 3.76 1.37
C LEU A 191 23.93 2.27 1.01
N GLY A 192 25.02 1.56 1.29
CA GLY A 192 25.11 0.11 1.15
C GLY A 192 24.09 -0.63 2.01
N TYR A 193 24.01 -0.29 3.31
CA TYR A 193 23.02 -0.90 4.21
C TYR A 193 21.59 -0.58 3.80
N LEU A 194 21.29 0.67 3.44
CA LEU A 194 19.96 1.05 2.98
C LEU A 194 19.55 0.27 1.72
N LYS A 195 20.47 0.12 0.75
CA LYS A 195 20.24 -0.67 -0.45
C LYS A 195 19.90 -2.13 -0.09
N GLU A 196 20.59 -2.72 0.86
CA GLU A 196 20.34 -4.09 1.32
C GLU A 196 18.96 -4.22 1.96
N GLU A 197 18.58 -3.28 2.84
CA GLU A 197 17.25 -3.24 3.44
C GLU A 197 16.14 -3.13 2.39
N VAL A 198 16.31 -2.24 1.40
CA VAL A 198 15.38 -2.10 0.27
C VAL A 198 15.26 -3.40 -0.52
N ASN A 199 16.38 -4.08 -0.79
CA ASN A 199 16.38 -5.36 -1.50
C ASN A 199 15.67 -6.46 -0.70
N ILE A 200 15.91 -6.55 0.60
CA ILE A 200 15.20 -7.48 1.48
C ILE A 200 13.70 -7.22 1.45
N GLU A 201 13.27 -5.96 1.49
CA GLU A 201 11.86 -5.58 1.40
C GLU A 201 11.26 -5.95 0.04
N LEU A 202 11.96 -5.69 -1.06
CA LEU A 202 11.52 -6.08 -2.40
C LEU A 202 11.34 -7.60 -2.51
N LEU A 203 12.27 -8.40 -1.96
CA LEU A 203 12.17 -9.85 -1.93
C LEU A 203 10.98 -10.33 -1.10
N LYS A 204 10.74 -9.74 0.08
CA LYS A 204 9.55 -10.02 0.90
C LYS A 204 8.26 -9.74 0.15
N ARG A 205 8.15 -8.58 -0.50
CA ARG A 205 6.98 -8.18 -1.30
C ARG A 205 6.75 -9.08 -2.51
N ARG A 206 7.82 -9.49 -3.21
CA ARG A 206 7.73 -10.44 -4.33
C ARG A 206 7.27 -11.82 -3.87
N LYS A 207 7.86 -12.35 -2.81
CA LYS A 207 7.47 -13.64 -2.22
C LYS A 207 5.98 -13.61 -1.83
N MET A 208 5.57 -12.59 -1.09
CA MET A 208 4.16 -12.44 -0.69
C MET A 208 3.21 -12.34 -1.88
N ASN A 209 3.54 -11.53 -2.90
CA ASN A 209 2.73 -11.47 -4.10
C ASN A 209 2.62 -12.82 -4.82
N HIS A 210 3.69 -13.62 -4.82
CA HIS A 210 3.70 -14.97 -5.38
C HIS A 210 2.79 -15.93 -4.60
N GLU A 211 2.94 -16.00 -3.27
CA GLU A 211 2.13 -16.87 -2.39
C GLU A 211 0.62 -16.57 -2.50
N PHE A 212 0.24 -15.30 -2.70
CA PHE A 212 -1.16 -14.87 -2.76
C PHE A 212 -1.73 -14.71 -4.18
N MET A 213 -0.94 -14.96 -5.23
CA MET A 213 -1.35 -14.74 -6.62
C MET A 213 -2.56 -15.57 -7.03
N GLY A 214 -2.62 -16.84 -6.58
CA GLY A 214 -3.75 -17.74 -6.84
C GLY A 214 -4.92 -17.59 -5.85
N LEU A 215 -4.60 -17.31 -4.58
CA LEU A 215 -5.59 -17.30 -3.50
C LEU A 215 -6.65 -16.19 -3.70
N THR A 216 -6.23 -15.05 -4.23
CA THR A 216 -7.15 -13.92 -4.50
C THR A 216 -8.18 -14.27 -5.58
N ALA A 217 -7.77 -14.98 -6.64
CA ALA A 217 -8.67 -15.42 -7.69
C ALA A 217 -9.65 -16.49 -7.19
N LEU A 218 -9.16 -17.43 -6.38
CA LEU A 218 -9.96 -18.52 -5.82
C LEU A 218 -11.10 -18.02 -4.91
N THR A 219 -10.91 -16.90 -4.19
CA THR A 219 -11.98 -16.35 -3.33
C THR A 219 -13.18 -15.79 -4.05
N ILE A 220 -12.99 -15.30 -5.26
CA ILE A 220 -14.04 -14.62 -6.02
C ILE A 220 -14.83 -15.63 -6.88
N LEU A 221 -14.19 -16.74 -7.26
CA LEU A 221 -14.74 -17.77 -8.14
C LEU A 221 -16.09 -18.36 -7.67
N PRO A 222 -16.28 -18.71 -6.37
CA PRO A 222 -17.56 -19.26 -5.91
C PRO A 222 -18.75 -18.36 -6.17
N VAL A 223 -18.56 -17.03 -6.11
CA VAL A 223 -19.63 -16.06 -6.33
C VAL A 223 -20.08 -16.04 -7.80
N PHE A 224 -19.14 -16.15 -8.73
CA PHE A 224 -19.46 -16.25 -10.15
C PHE A 224 -20.12 -17.58 -10.53
N ALA A 225 -19.82 -18.64 -9.78
CA ALA A 225 -20.35 -19.99 -10.07
C ALA A 225 -21.80 -20.18 -9.61
N ILE A 226 -22.35 -19.33 -8.73
CA ILE A 226 -23.69 -19.50 -8.14
C ILE A 226 -24.76 -19.66 -9.23
N LYS A 227 -24.84 -18.72 -10.17
CA LYS A 227 -25.88 -18.71 -11.21
C LYS A 227 -25.70 -19.74 -12.32
N PRO A 228 -24.48 -19.96 -12.85
CA PRO A 228 -24.24 -21.07 -13.76
C PRO A 228 -24.63 -22.44 -13.17
N ILE A 229 -24.34 -22.67 -11.89
CA ILE A 229 -24.73 -23.91 -11.19
C ILE A 229 -26.25 -23.97 -11.02
N GLU A 230 -26.90 -22.86 -10.66
CA GLU A 230 -28.36 -22.78 -10.56
C GLU A 230 -29.03 -23.10 -11.90
N HIS A 231 -28.62 -22.45 -12.99
CA HIS A 231 -29.14 -22.72 -14.34
C HIS A 231 -28.92 -24.17 -14.78
N TRP A 232 -27.73 -24.72 -14.52
CA TRP A 232 -27.42 -26.12 -14.80
C TRP A 232 -28.34 -27.06 -14.01
N ALA A 233 -28.52 -26.81 -12.71
CA ALA A 233 -29.38 -27.62 -11.85
C ALA A 233 -30.83 -27.57 -12.32
N LEU A 234 -31.36 -26.40 -12.67
CA LEU A 234 -32.74 -26.25 -13.15
C LEU A 234 -32.98 -26.88 -14.53
N HIS A 235 -31.96 -26.90 -15.40
CA HIS A 235 -32.06 -27.54 -16.72
C HIS A 235 -32.23 -29.06 -16.62
N TYR A 236 -31.51 -29.71 -15.70
CA TYR A 236 -31.55 -31.17 -15.54
C TYR A 236 -32.55 -31.65 -14.48
N MET A 237 -32.88 -30.80 -13.50
CA MET A 237 -33.75 -31.13 -12.36
C MET A 237 -34.73 -29.98 -12.08
N PRO A 238 -35.78 -29.81 -12.90
CA PRO A 238 -36.72 -28.70 -12.76
C PRO A 238 -37.50 -28.73 -11.44
N GLU A 239 -37.65 -29.90 -10.79
CA GLU A 239 -38.28 -30.04 -9.47
C GLU A 239 -37.57 -29.24 -8.37
N MET A 240 -36.31 -28.85 -8.58
CA MET A 240 -35.51 -28.07 -7.63
C MET A 240 -35.77 -26.55 -7.70
N GLU A 241 -36.63 -26.08 -8.60
CA GLU A 241 -36.94 -24.64 -8.80
C GLU A 241 -37.37 -23.96 -7.49
N ASN A 242 -38.30 -24.56 -6.75
CA ASN A 242 -38.76 -24.00 -5.46
C ASN A 242 -37.65 -23.89 -4.41
N ARG A 243 -36.60 -24.72 -4.49
CA ARG A 243 -35.47 -24.70 -3.53
C ARG A 243 -34.44 -23.63 -3.90
N TYR A 244 -34.08 -23.53 -5.19
CA TYR A 244 -33.07 -22.57 -5.67
C TYR A 244 -33.63 -21.15 -5.82
N CYS A 245 -34.82 -20.99 -6.37
CA CYS A 245 -35.46 -19.69 -6.58
C CYS A 245 -36.27 -19.22 -5.36
N GLY A 246 -36.53 -20.12 -4.40
CA GLY A 246 -37.22 -19.81 -3.16
C GLY A 246 -36.33 -19.15 -2.09
N THR A 247 -36.91 -18.94 -0.90
CA THR A 247 -36.24 -18.29 0.24
C THR A 247 -34.96 -19.00 0.70
N GLN A 248 -34.91 -20.33 0.54
CA GLN A 248 -33.76 -21.15 0.93
C GLN A 248 -32.54 -20.91 0.04
N GLY A 249 -32.72 -20.84 -1.29
CA GLY A 249 -31.64 -20.50 -2.22
C GLY A 249 -31.14 -19.07 -2.04
N MET A 250 -32.04 -18.12 -1.76
CA MET A 250 -31.65 -16.75 -1.39
C MET A 250 -30.80 -16.73 -0.10
N MET A 251 -31.20 -17.47 0.93
CA MET A 251 -30.46 -17.53 2.20
C MET A 251 -29.07 -18.17 2.03
N ALA A 252 -28.98 -19.26 1.26
CA ALA A 252 -27.72 -19.92 0.93
C ALA A 252 -26.77 -18.99 0.15
N THR A 253 -27.30 -18.24 -0.81
CA THR A 253 -26.53 -17.27 -1.60
C THR A 253 -25.98 -16.14 -0.73
N VAL A 254 -26.79 -15.60 0.19
CA VAL A 254 -26.34 -14.58 1.16
C VAL A 254 -25.24 -15.13 2.08
N LEU A 255 -25.40 -16.35 2.60
CA LEU A 255 -24.39 -16.98 3.46
C LEU A 255 -23.07 -17.21 2.72
N LEU A 256 -23.11 -17.75 1.50
CA LEU A 256 -21.94 -17.91 0.64
C LEU A 256 -21.25 -16.57 0.38
N MET A 257 -22.04 -15.51 0.15
CA MET A 257 -21.50 -14.18 -0.07
C MET A 257 -20.77 -13.64 1.17
N ILE A 258 -21.37 -13.75 2.36
CA ILE A 258 -20.74 -13.32 3.62
C ILE A 258 -19.43 -14.09 3.82
N PHE A 259 -19.45 -15.40 3.57
CA PHE A 259 -18.27 -16.24 3.67
C PHE A 259 -17.16 -15.83 2.69
N THR A 260 -17.49 -15.63 1.40
CA THR A 260 -16.50 -15.20 0.40
C THR A 260 -15.88 -13.83 0.73
N ILE A 261 -16.68 -12.88 1.21
CA ILE A 261 -16.19 -11.57 1.66
C ILE A 261 -15.27 -11.72 2.87
N ALA A 262 -15.63 -12.57 3.83
CA ALA A 262 -14.80 -12.82 5.02
C ALA A 262 -13.44 -13.42 4.64
N VAL A 263 -13.43 -14.46 3.80
CA VAL A 263 -12.18 -15.08 3.31
C VAL A 263 -11.36 -14.08 2.49
N TYR A 264 -12.00 -13.33 1.60
CA TYR A 264 -11.34 -12.28 0.81
C TYR A 264 -10.70 -11.20 1.70
N LYS A 265 -11.41 -10.71 2.73
CA LYS A 265 -10.86 -9.74 3.67
C LYS A 265 -9.68 -10.34 4.46
N LEU A 266 -9.80 -11.58 4.91
CA LEU A 266 -8.74 -12.26 5.64
C LEU A 266 -7.46 -12.39 4.81
N ILE A 267 -7.58 -12.79 3.54
CA ILE A 267 -6.45 -12.81 2.59
C ILE A 267 -5.87 -11.40 2.39
N SER A 268 -6.73 -10.42 2.20
CA SER A 268 -6.32 -9.04 2.00
C SER A 268 -5.59 -8.44 3.20
N VAL A 269 -5.94 -8.88 4.42
CA VAL A 269 -5.25 -8.51 5.66
C VAL A 269 -3.95 -9.27 5.80
N LEU A 270 -3.91 -10.57 5.55
CA LEU A 270 -2.69 -11.39 5.61
C LEU A 270 -1.64 -10.92 4.61
N LYS A 271 -2.06 -10.56 3.39
CA LYS A 271 -1.20 -9.92 2.40
C LYS A 271 -0.68 -8.55 2.85
N ARG A 272 -1.29 -7.92 3.86
CA ARG A 272 -0.86 -6.61 4.37
C ARG A 272 -0.16 -6.63 5.72
N MET A 273 -0.28 -7.70 6.51
CA MET A 273 0.27 -7.76 7.87
C MET A 273 1.80 -7.61 7.93
N ASN A 274 2.53 -7.80 6.83
CA ASN A 274 3.97 -7.57 6.75
C ASN A 274 4.35 -6.16 6.25
N HIS A 275 3.39 -5.36 5.78
CA HIS A 275 3.64 -3.95 5.55
C HIS A 275 3.71 -3.28 6.92
N SER A 276 4.93 -2.98 7.37
CA SER A 276 5.20 -1.98 8.41
C SER A 276 4.81 -0.56 7.93
N GLU A 277 3.66 -0.42 7.26
CA GLU A 277 2.98 0.86 7.23
C GLU A 277 2.62 1.13 8.69
N LYS A 278 3.28 2.12 9.29
CA LYS A 278 2.73 2.82 10.45
C LYS A 278 1.36 3.32 10.03
N TYR A 279 0.33 2.49 10.22
CA TYR A 279 -1.04 2.94 10.22
C TYR A 279 -1.15 3.91 11.40
N LYS A 280 -0.85 5.20 11.16
CA LYS A 280 -1.28 6.31 11.99
C LYS A 280 -2.80 6.41 11.87
N ASN A 281 -3.49 5.37 12.34
CA ASN A 281 -4.92 5.38 12.45
C ASN A 281 -5.20 6.22 13.71
N LYS A 282 -5.67 7.46 13.55
CA LYS A 282 -5.90 8.39 14.66
C LYS A 282 -6.70 7.75 15.80
N TRP A 283 -7.62 6.85 15.46
CA TRP A 283 -8.40 6.06 16.41
C TRP A 283 -7.56 5.07 17.23
N VAL A 284 -6.60 4.37 16.61
CA VAL A 284 -5.71 3.43 17.30
C VAL A 284 -4.73 4.18 18.19
N GLU A 285 -4.25 5.34 17.76
CA GLU A 285 -3.37 6.21 18.56
C GLU A 285 -4.12 6.82 19.76
N GLN A 286 -5.36 7.29 19.55
CA GLN A 286 -6.24 7.77 20.63
C GLN A 286 -6.61 6.67 21.63
N TRP A 287 -6.88 5.45 21.16
CA TRP A 287 -7.18 4.31 22.05
C TRP A 287 -5.93 3.83 22.79
N SER A 288 -4.78 3.78 22.11
CA SER A 288 -3.50 3.40 22.73
C SER A 288 -3.03 4.40 23.78
N GLN A 289 -3.44 5.66 23.71
CA GLN A 289 -3.14 6.69 24.73
C GLN A 289 -4.13 6.66 25.92
N SER A 290 -5.16 5.82 25.91
CA SER A 290 -6.08 5.68 27.02
C SER A 290 -5.43 4.94 28.20
N ASP A 291 -5.49 5.53 29.39
CA ASP A 291 -4.94 4.98 30.64
C ASP A 291 -5.43 3.55 30.94
N ARG A 292 -6.65 3.21 30.53
CA ARG A 292 -7.23 1.88 30.76
C ARG A 292 -6.57 0.79 29.92
N ILE A 293 -6.26 1.10 28.66
CA ILE A 293 -5.63 0.17 27.73
C ILE A 293 -4.16 0.00 28.10
N ASN A 294 -3.48 1.09 28.46
CA ASN A 294 -2.11 1.01 28.98
C ASN A 294 -2.02 0.16 30.26
N ARG A 295 -2.94 0.32 31.23
CA ARG A 295 -2.98 -0.57 32.41
C ARG A 295 -3.20 -2.04 32.05
N PHE A 296 -4.07 -2.33 31.10
CA PHE A 296 -4.32 -3.71 30.65
C PHE A 296 -3.10 -4.33 29.96
N ILE A 297 -2.43 -3.55 29.11
CA ILE A 297 -1.20 -3.98 28.43
C ILE A 297 -0.08 -4.20 29.46
N CYS A 298 0.06 -3.32 30.45
CA CYS A 298 1.02 -3.47 31.55
C CYS A 298 0.76 -4.71 32.41
N LEU A 299 -0.50 -4.95 32.79
CA LEU A 299 -0.88 -6.15 33.55
C LEU A 299 -0.63 -7.43 32.73
N TYR A 300 -0.95 -7.40 31.44
CA TYR A 300 -0.72 -8.54 30.54
C TYR A 300 0.77 -8.81 30.29
N LEU A 301 1.59 -7.75 30.11
CA LEU A 301 3.04 -7.85 29.96
C LEU A 301 3.74 -8.29 31.26
N ALA A 302 3.28 -7.79 32.42
CA ALA A 302 3.77 -8.21 33.73
C ALA A 302 3.52 -9.71 33.97
N HIS A 303 2.40 -10.24 33.47
CA HIS A 303 2.05 -11.66 33.57
C HIS A 303 2.91 -12.56 32.65
N ARG A 304 3.55 -12.02 31.61
CA ARG A 304 4.43 -12.76 30.67
C ARG A 304 5.82 -12.12 30.51
N LYS A 305 6.52 -11.93 31.64
CA LYS A 305 7.85 -11.30 31.75
C LYS A 305 8.87 -11.76 30.69
N LYS A 306 8.93 -13.05 30.39
CA LYS A 306 9.87 -13.66 29.42
C LYS A 306 9.56 -13.31 27.95
N SER A 307 8.28 -13.11 27.61
CA SER A 307 7.87 -12.62 26.29
C SER A 307 7.98 -11.11 26.18
N ALA A 308 7.76 -10.38 27.28
CA ALA A 308 7.90 -8.93 27.34
C ALA A 308 9.34 -8.49 27.07
N GLU A 309 10.36 -9.14 27.64
CA GLU A 309 11.78 -8.87 27.34
C GLU A 309 12.13 -9.13 25.87
N LYS A 310 11.60 -10.21 25.28
CA LYS A 310 11.79 -10.54 23.86
C LYS A 310 11.12 -9.51 22.95
N LEU A 311 9.92 -9.06 23.30
CA LEU A 311 9.22 -7.96 22.63
C LEU A 311 9.96 -6.63 22.78
N ASN A 312 10.49 -6.33 23.97
CA ASN A 312 11.26 -5.11 24.22
C ASN A 312 12.55 -5.08 23.40
N ARG A 313 13.20 -6.25 23.23
CA ARG A 313 14.35 -6.42 22.34
C ARG A 313 13.99 -6.15 20.87
N LEU A 314 12.88 -6.72 20.40
CA LEU A 314 12.38 -6.53 19.03
C LEU A 314 11.92 -5.07 18.77
N VAL A 315 11.33 -4.41 19.76
CA VAL A 315 10.92 -3.00 19.68
C VAL A 315 12.13 -2.06 19.64
N ARG A 316 13.19 -2.36 20.43
CA ARG A 316 14.47 -1.64 20.35
C ARG A 316 15.20 -1.87 19.03
N GLU A 317 15.19 -3.10 18.51
CA GLU A 317 15.81 -3.45 17.22
C GLU A 317 15.08 -2.83 16.01
N THR A 318 13.80 -2.48 16.15
CA THR A 318 12.98 -1.88 15.07
C THR A 318 12.92 -0.35 15.10
N GLY A 319 13.69 0.32 15.98
CA GLY A 319 13.79 1.79 16.01
C GLY A 319 12.49 2.52 16.38
N TYR A 320 11.56 1.87 17.09
CA TYR A 320 10.33 2.50 17.55
C TYR A 320 10.58 3.41 18.77
N ALA A 321 10.04 4.63 18.75
CA ALA A 321 10.05 5.57 19.88
C ALA A 321 9.04 5.19 20.99
N TYR A 322 8.87 3.89 21.29
CA TYR A 322 8.04 3.45 22.41
C TYR A 322 8.94 3.11 23.59
N ASN A 323 9.17 4.10 24.45
CA ASN A 323 9.93 3.94 25.69
C ASN A 323 9.04 3.23 26.73
N LEU A 324 9.12 1.90 26.79
CA LEU A 324 8.46 1.10 27.82
C LEU A 324 8.96 1.43 29.24
N ASP A 325 10.15 2.01 29.36
CA ASP A 325 10.71 2.47 30.63
C ASP A 325 9.90 3.61 31.28
N ARG A 326 9.10 4.37 30.50
CA ARG A 326 8.21 5.40 31.06
C ARG A 326 6.89 4.86 31.64
N ILE A 327 6.54 3.61 31.35
CA ILE A 327 5.23 3.03 31.72
C ILE A 327 5.37 2.10 32.96
N CYS A 328 6.58 1.62 33.24
CA CYS A 328 6.87 0.77 34.40
C CYS A 328 7.40 1.52 35.63
N LEU A 329 7.22 2.85 35.71
CA LEU A 329 7.53 3.67 36.89
C LEU A 329 6.26 4.24 37.51
#